data_AF-A0A0F9TPX9-F1
#
_entry.id   AF-A0A0F9TPX9-F1
#
_cell.length_a   1.000
_cell.length_b   1.000
_cell.length_c   1.000
_cell.angle_alpha   90.00
_cell.angle_beta   90.00
_cell.angle_gamma   90.00
#
_symmetry.space_group_name_H-M   'P 1'
#
loop_
_entity.id
_entity.type
_entity.pdbx_description
1 polymer ?
#
loop_
_entity_poly.entity_id
_entity_poly.type
_entity_poly.pdbx_seq_one_letter_code
_entity_poly.pdbx_strand_id
1 'polypeptide(L)'
;MVVYKITNLINGKVYIGATVQTLLHRKAGHVYDSKRHNGNINQAIRKYGKDNFKWEMLCVCYSVNVLNEMEKHYISLYDSMNIGYNMTTGGKHFSGSAEYRRNITGENNGMYGKKHSKETRKQYSKVRTGTKRSKETRKRMSIAQIKRRKQEKAK
;
A
#
# COMPACT_ATOMS: atom_id res chain seq x y z
N MET A 1 14.40 5.55 1.35
CA MET A 1 13.34 4.65 1.87
C MET A 1 13.87 4.05 3.16
N VAL A 2 13.02 3.62 4.09
CA VAL A 2 13.49 3.11 5.39
C VAL A 2 12.79 1.82 5.80
N VAL A 3 13.55 0.92 6.43
CA VAL A 3 13.00 -0.17 7.23
C VAL A 3 13.04 0.26 8.69
N TYR A 4 11.96 -0.02 9.41
CA TYR A 4 11.80 0.38 10.80
C TYR A 4 11.24 -0.76 11.65
N LYS A 5 11.49 -0.66 12.95
CA LYS A 5 10.99 -1.54 13.99
C LYS A 5 10.03 -0.79 14.89
N ILE A 6 8.93 -1.43 15.25
CA ILE A 6 8.05 -1.00 16.32
C ILE A 6 8.10 -2.05 17.43
N THR A 7 8.44 -1.64 18.64
CA THR A 7 8.41 -2.52 19.81
C THR A 7 7.28 -2.09 20.73
N ASN A 8 6.38 -3.01 21.06
CA ASN A 8 5.41 -2.80 22.11
C ASN A 8 6.11 -2.91 23.47
N LEU A 9 6.09 -1.83 24.24
CA LEU A 9 6.79 -1.73 25.52
C LEU A 9 6.13 -2.54 26.64
N ILE A 10 4.87 -2.96 26.47
CA ILE A 10 4.13 -3.73 27.48
C ILE A 10 4.45 -5.21 27.41
N ASN A 11 4.64 -5.77 26.21
CA ASN A 11 4.79 -7.21 26.01
C ASN A 11 6.03 -7.61 25.17
N GLY A 12 6.85 -6.64 24.77
CA GLY A 12 8.07 -6.88 24.00
C GLY A 12 7.87 -7.27 22.53
N LYS A 13 6.63 -7.47 22.07
CA LYS A 13 6.36 -7.91 20.69
C LYS A 13 6.77 -6.86 19.66
N VAL A 14 7.25 -7.35 18.52
CA VAL A 14 7.86 -6.52 17.46
C VAL A 14 7.02 -6.52 16.18
N TYR A 15 6.99 -5.37 15.51
CA TYR A 15 6.58 -5.24 14.12
C TYR A 15 7.72 -4.66 13.29
N ILE A 16 8.00 -5.26 12.15
CA ILE A 16 8.92 -4.74 11.13
C ILE A 16 8.09 -4.21 9.96
N GLY A 17 8.40 -3.01 9.51
CA GLY A 17 7.78 -2.46 8.31
C GLY A 17 8.76 -1.69 7.46
N ALA A 18 8.38 -1.51 6.20
CA ALA A 18 9.09 -0.67 5.24
C ALA A 18 8.26 0.54 4.83
N THR A 19 8.91 1.63 4.43
CA THR A 19 8.22 2.80 3.85
C THR A 19 9.14 3.59 2.92
N VAL A 20 8.56 4.16 1.86
CA VAL A 20 9.25 5.16 1.01
C VAL A 20 9.16 6.57 1.57
N GLN A 21 8.28 6.78 2.55
CA GLN A 21 8.07 8.05 3.23
C GLN A 21 8.98 8.14 4.47
N THR A 22 8.91 9.25 5.20
CA THR A 22 9.62 9.38 6.48
C THR A 22 9.00 8.47 7.54
N LEU A 23 9.81 8.08 8.55
CA LEU A 23 9.33 7.29 9.69
C LEU A 23 8.22 8.03 10.46
N LEU A 24 8.35 9.36 10.62
CA LEU A 24 7.35 10.18 11.27
C LEU A 24 6.00 10.11 10.56
N HIS A 25 5.99 10.24 9.23
CA HIS A 25 4.76 10.14 8.44
C HIS A 25 4.16 8.73 8.57
N ARG A 26 4.99 7.67 8.49
CA ARG A 26 4.48 6.30 8.61
C ARG A 26 3.92 6.00 9.99
N LYS A 27 4.54 6.53 11.06
CA LYS A 27 4.03 6.46 12.44
C LYS A 27 2.64 7.10 12.55
N ALA A 28 2.49 8.32 12.02
CA ALA A 28 1.18 9.00 11.99
C ALA A 28 0.14 8.17 11.22
N GLY A 29 0.53 7.57 10.09
CA GLY A 29 -0.29 6.65 9.31
C GLY A 29 -0.78 5.45 10.12
N HIS A 30 0.11 4.71 10.79
CA HIS A 30 -0.28 3.58 11.65
C HIS A 30 -1.23 3.99 12.78
N VAL A 31 -1.01 5.14 13.41
CA VAL A 31 -1.91 5.65 14.47
C VAL A 31 -3.29 5.98 13.90
N TYR A 32 -3.36 6.60 12.72
CA TYR A 32 -4.63 6.84 12.05
C TYR A 32 -5.33 5.54 11.61
N ASP A 33 -4.58 4.65 10.96
CA ASP A 33 -5.03 3.35 10.45
C ASP A 33 -5.52 2.45 11.59
N SER A 34 -4.92 2.57 12.77
CA SER A 34 -5.34 1.86 13.97
C SER A 34 -6.82 2.10 14.27
N LYS A 35 -7.41 3.25 13.92
CA LYS A 35 -8.83 3.52 14.21
C LYS A 35 -9.80 2.82 13.25
N ARG A 36 -9.32 2.28 12.13
CA ARG A 36 -10.18 1.84 10.99
C ARG A 36 -9.83 0.47 10.43
N HIS A 37 -8.62 -0.04 10.68
CA HIS A 37 -8.12 -1.28 10.09
C HIS A 37 -7.81 -2.33 11.17
N ASN A 38 -7.94 -3.61 10.80
CA ASN A 38 -7.79 -4.74 11.73
C ASN A 38 -6.48 -5.54 11.53
N GLY A 39 -5.44 -4.95 10.97
CA GLY A 39 -4.10 -5.57 10.98
C GLY A 39 -3.55 -5.72 12.40
N ASN A 40 -2.75 -6.75 12.68
CA ASN A 40 -2.28 -7.07 14.04
C ASN A 40 -1.64 -5.87 14.78
N ILE A 41 -0.75 -5.13 14.11
CA ILE A 41 -0.14 -3.91 14.69
C ILE A 41 -1.17 -2.80 14.95
N ASN A 42 -2.15 -2.63 14.08
CA ASN A 42 -3.22 -1.64 14.23
C ASN A 42 -4.10 -1.96 15.45
N GLN A 43 -4.45 -3.24 15.62
CA GLN A 43 -5.19 -3.71 16.79
C GLN A 43 -4.37 -3.55 18.07
N ALA A 44 -3.07 -3.84 18.02
CA ALA A 44 -2.18 -3.67 19.17
C ALA A 44 -2.06 -2.19 19.57
N ILE A 45 -1.90 -1.27 18.61
CA ILE A 45 -1.87 0.18 18.88
C ILE A 45 -3.18 0.65 19.53
N ARG A 46 -4.34 0.16 19.05
CA ARG A 46 -5.63 0.47 19.70
C ARG A 46 -5.70 -0.07 21.13
N LYS A 47 -5.28 -1.33 21.33
CA LYS A 47 -5.42 -2.04 22.61
C LYS A 47 -4.50 -1.45 23.68
N TYR A 48 -3.25 -1.18 23.32
CA TYR A 48 -2.21 -0.81 24.28
C TYR A 48 -1.92 0.69 24.31
N GLY A 49 -2.48 1.48 23.38
CA GLY A 49 -2.23 2.91 23.28
C GLY A 49 -0.94 3.23 22.53
N LYS A 50 -0.97 4.26 21.68
CA LYS A 50 0.12 4.64 20.77
C LYS A 50 1.44 4.99 21.48
N ASP A 51 1.37 5.43 22.73
CA ASP A 51 2.52 5.91 23.50
C ASP A 51 3.32 4.73 24.11
N ASN A 52 2.73 3.53 24.16
CA ASN A 52 3.39 2.29 24.59
C ASN A 52 4.15 1.57 23.45
N PHE A 53 4.53 2.30 22.41
CA PHE A 53 5.28 1.76 21.28
C PHE A 53 6.54 2.59 21.01
N LYS A 54 7.70 1.92 21.03
CA LYS A 54 8.99 2.48 20.60
C LYS A 54 9.14 2.31 19.10
N TRP A 55 9.61 3.34 18.42
CA TRP A 55 9.79 3.36 16.96
C TRP A 55 11.27 3.59 16.66
N GLU A 56 11.88 2.69 15.90
CA GLU A 56 13.32 2.71 15.60
C GLU A 56 13.55 2.56 14.11
N MET A 57 14.42 3.39 13.52
CA MET A 57 14.90 3.17 12.16
C MET A 57 15.98 2.10 12.18
N LEU A 58 15.83 1.05 11.38
CA LEU A 58 16.82 -0.03 11.28
C LEU A 58 17.83 0.24 10.17
N CYS A 59 17.37 0.69 9.00
CA CYS A 59 18.27 1.07 7.91
C CYS A 59 17.59 2.01 6.90
N VAL A 60 18.43 2.71 6.13
CA VAL A 60 18.05 3.48 4.95
C VAL A 60 18.35 2.64 3.70
N CYS A 61 17.39 2.55 2.80
CA CYS A 61 17.49 1.82 1.54
C CYS A 61 17.35 2.77 0.34
N TYR A 62 18.20 2.56 -0.67
CA TYR A 62 18.29 3.38 -1.87
C TYR A 62 17.59 2.77 -3.10
N SER A 63 17.11 1.53 -3.02
CA SER A 63 16.25 0.92 -4.03
C SER A 63 15.09 0.15 -3.37
N VAL A 64 13.98 -0.02 -4.12
CA VAL A 64 12.82 -0.80 -3.64
C VAL A 64 13.20 -2.27 -3.45
N ASN A 65 14.07 -2.82 -4.29
CA ASN A 65 14.55 -4.19 -4.15
C ASN A 65 15.30 -4.36 -2.83
N VAL A 66 16.24 -3.45 -2.52
CA VAL A 66 16.96 -3.48 -1.24
C VAL A 66 15.99 -3.27 -0.07
N LEU A 67 15.01 -2.38 -0.20
CA LEU A 67 13.99 -2.18 0.83
C LEU A 67 13.21 -3.47 1.14
N ASN A 68 12.79 -4.19 0.10
CA ASN A 68 12.06 -5.46 0.22
C ASN A 68 12.91 -6.57 0.82
N GLU A 69 14.18 -6.70 0.40
CA GLU A 69 15.09 -7.71 0.96
C GLU A 69 15.43 -7.40 2.42
N MET A 70 15.68 -6.13 2.76
CA MET A 70 15.92 -5.73 4.15
C MET A 70 14.68 -5.92 5.03
N GLU A 71 13.47 -5.66 4.52
CA GLU A 71 12.22 -5.96 5.24
C GLU A 71 12.12 -7.45 5.56
N LYS A 72 12.30 -8.33 4.56
CA LYS A 72 12.29 -9.80 4.78
C LYS A 72 13.36 -10.22 5.78
N HIS A 73 14.58 -9.72 5.61
CA HIS A 73 15.70 -10.01 6.49
C HIS A 73 15.38 -9.69 7.95
N TYR A 74 14.89 -8.48 8.22
CA TYR A 74 14.56 -8.08 9.59
C TYR A 74 13.31 -8.77 10.14
N ILE A 75 12.30 -9.08 9.31
CA ILE A 75 11.15 -9.87 9.74
C ILE A 75 11.61 -11.23 10.27
N SER A 76 12.53 -11.88 9.54
CA SER A 76 13.15 -13.15 9.92
C SER A 76 14.04 -13.01 11.16
N LEU A 77 14.95 -12.02 11.17
CA LEU A 77 15.90 -11.80 12.26
C LEU A 77 15.20 -11.59 13.61
N TYR A 78 14.08 -10.87 13.63
CA TYR A 78 13.31 -10.59 14.85
C TYR A 78 12.18 -11.59 15.10
N ASP A 79 12.04 -12.63 14.25
CA ASP A 79 10.95 -13.60 14.27
C ASP A 79 9.55 -12.95 14.43
N SER A 80 9.39 -11.78 13.81
CA SER A 80 8.25 -10.88 14.08
C SER A 80 6.91 -11.42 13.56
N MET A 81 6.91 -12.55 12.85
CA MET A 81 5.70 -13.26 12.44
C MET A 81 5.17 -14.18 13.54
N ASN A 82 6.05 -14.98 14.15
CA ASN A 82 5.64 -15.98 15.12
C ASN A 82 5.47 -15.36 16.51
N ILE A 83 6.41 -14.49 16.91
CA ILE A 83 6.41 -13.86 18.23
C ILE A 83 5.99 -12.38 18.20
N GLY A 84 5.77 -11.81 17.01
CA GLY A 84 5.47 -10.39 16.82
C GLY A 84 4.08 -10.08 16.24
N TYR A 85 4.03 -9.03 15.42
CA TYR A 85 2.81 -8.51 14.79
C TYR A 85 2.81 -8.60 13.26
N ASN A 86 3.89 -9.06 12.63
CA ASN A 86 3.91 -9.24 11.17
C ASN A 86 3.01 -10.41 10.78
N MET A 87 2.23 -10.24 9.71
CA MET A 87 1.32 -11.29 9.20
C MET A 87 1.87 -12.00 7.97
N THR A 88 2.94 -11.48 7.39
CA THR A 88 3.58 -11.98 6.17
C THR A 88 5.08 -11.86 6.29
N THR A 89 5.81 -12.60 5.46
CA THR A 89 7.28 -12.60 5.39
C THR A 89 7.86 -11.29 4.82
N GLY A 90 7.01 -10.33 4.44
CA GLY A 90 7.44 -9.06 3.82
C GLY A 90 7.75 -9.19 2.33
N GLY A 91 8.42 -8.18 1.78
CA GLY A 91 8.94 -8.21 0.42
C GLY A 91 7.93 -7.90 -0.68
N LYS A 92 6.72 -7.48 -0.30
CA LYS A 92 5.66 -7.05 -1.23
C LYS A 92 5.47 -5.53 -1.23
N HIS A 93 6.36 -4.78 -0.57
CA HIS A 93 6.27 -3.33 -0.55
C HIS A 93 6.58 -2.78 -1.95
N PHE A 94 5.68 -1.91 -2.43
CA PHE A 94 5.76 -1.26 -3.73
C PHE A 94 5.83 -2.22 -4.92
N SER A 95 4.64 -2.64 -5.35
CA SER A 95 4.24 -3.21 -6.65
C SER A 95 4.63 -2.36 -7.89
N GLY A 96 5.62 -1.48 -7.75
CA GLY A 96 6.14 -0.66 -8.82
C GLY A 96 7.21 -1.35 -9.66
N SER A 97 7.68 -2.55 -9.31
CA SER A 97 8.63 -3.26 -10.18
C SER A 97 8.01 -3.47 -11.55
N ALA A 98 8.81 -3.32 -12.61
CA ALA A 98 8.34 -3.53 -13.98
C ALA A 98 7.76 -4.95 -14.13
N GLU A 99 8.36 -5.92 -13.45
CA GLU A 99 7.92 -7.31 -13.39
C GLU A 99 6.53 -7.46 -12.74
N TYR A 100 6.30 -6.88 -11.55
CA TYR A 100 4.97 -6.94 -10.94
C TYR A 100 3.93 -6.28 -11.84
N ARG A 101 4.25 -5.11 -12.42
CA ARG A 101 3.37 -4.43 -13.38
C ARG A 101 3.06 -5.29 -14.60
N ARG A 102 4.05 -6.00 -15.16
CA ARG A 102 3.82 -6.98 -16.23
C ARG A 102 2.89 -8.10 -15.78
N ASN A 103 2.96 -8.56 -14.54
CA ASN A 103 2.11 -9.67 -14.07
C ASN A 103 0.67 -9.24 -13.77
N ILE A 104 0.42 -7.95 -13.54
CA ILE A 104 -0.93 -7.42 -13.29
C ILE A 104 -1.51 -6.61 -14.47
N THR A 105 -0.78 -6.46 -15.58
CA THR A 105 -1.25 -5.76 -16.80
C THR A 105 -0.84 -6.54 -18.05
N GLY A 106 -1.56 -6.38 -19.16
CA GLY A 106 -1.27 -7.16 -20.37
C GLY A 106 -1.56 -8.66 -20.19
N GLU A 107 -0.95 -9.48 -21.03
CA GLU A 107 -1.26 -10.92 -21.21
C GLU A 107 -1.12 -11.78 -19.95
N ASN A 108 -0.21 -11.42 -19.03
CA ASN A 108 0.00 -12.18 -17.80
C ASN A 108 -1.13 -11.95 -16.77
N ASN A 109 -1.97 -10.93 -16.96
CA ASN A 109 -3.13 -10.74 -16.09
C ASN A 109 -4.20 -11.80 -16.41
N GLY A 110 -4.66 -12.56 -15.42
CA GLY A 110 -5.68 -13.59 -15.61
C GLY A 110 -7.04 -13.10 -16.14
N MET A 111 -7.27 -11.77 -16.13
CA MET A 111 -8.44 -11.10 -16.72
C MET A 111 -8.14 -10.47 -18.09
N TYR A 112 -6.94 -10.62 -18.62
CA TYR A 112 -6.57 -10.11 -19.94
C TYR A 112 -7.42 -10.75 -21.04
N GLY A 113 -7.90 -9.93 -21.97
CA GLY A 113 -8.78 -10.35 -23.06
C GLY A 113 -10.20 -10.78 -22.63
N LYS A 114 -10.44 -11.04 -21.34
CA LYS A 114 -11.75 -11.46 -20.84
C LYS A 114 -12.71 -10.28 -20.81
N LYS A 115 -13.88 -10.45 -21.44
CA LYS A 115 -14.98 -9.48 -21.40
C LYS A 115 -16.03 -9.95 -20.40
N HIS A 116 -16.54 -9.04 -19.58
CA HIS A 116 -17.74 -9.32 -18.78
C HIS A 116 -18.90 -9.76 -19.68
N SER A 117 -19.74 -10.65 -19.14
CA SER A 117 -20.96 -11.09 -19.80
C SER A 117 -21.88 -9.91 -20.12
N LYS A 118 -22.77 -10.09 -21.11
CA LYS A 118 -23.75 -9.06 -21.46
C LYS A 118 -24.64 -8.69 -20.26
N GLU A 119 -25.00 -9.69 -19.46
CA GLU A 119 -25.82 -9.52 -18.27
C GLU A 119 -25.11 -8.69 -17.19
N THR A 120 -23.89 -9.06 -16.82
CA THR A 120 -23.09 -8.31 -15.84
C THR A 120 -22.84 -6.88 -16.32
N ARG A 121 -22.59 -6.68 -17.62
CA ARG A 121 -22.45 -5.33 -18.21
C ARG A 121 -23.74 -4.51 -18.07
N LYS A 122 -24.91 -5.12 -18.29
CA LYS A 122 -26.21 -4.46 -18.10
C LYS A 122 -26.45 -4.10 -16.64
N GLN A 123 -26.13 -4.98 -15.69
CA GLN A 123 -26.24 -4.71 -14.25
C GLN A 123 -25.38 -3.50 -13.84
N TYR A 124 -24.10 -3.48 -14.23
CA TYR A 124 -23.22 -2.33 -13.97
C TYR A 124 -23.72 -1.03 -14.61
N SER A 125 -24.29 -1.10 -15.82
CA SER A 125 -24.89 0.07 -16.47
C SER A 125 -26.05 0.61 -15.65
N LYS A 126 -26.99 -0.24 -15.19
CA LYS A 126 -28.14 0.18 -14.38
C LYS A 126 -27.70 0.94 -13.13
N VAL A 127 -26.70 0.45 -12.40
CA VAL A 127 -26.18 1.09 -11.18
C VAL A 127 -25.57 2.46 -11.48
N ARG A 128 -24.91 2.62 -12.63
CA ARG A 128 -24.21 3.86 -13.00
C ARG A 128 -25.11 4.89 -13.67
N THR A 129 -26.19 4.46 -14.31
CA THR A 129 -27.14 5.36 -14.97
C THR A 129 -27.72 6.34 -13.94
N GLY A 130 -27.64 7.64 -14.22
CA GLY A 130 -28.12 8.70 -13.34
C GLY A 130 -27.06 9.33 -12.42
N THR A 131 -25.90 8.68 -12.21
CA THR A 131 -24.81 9.25 -11.42
C THR A 131 -24.09 10.36 -12.21
N LYS A 132 -24.36 11.63 -11.85
CA LYS A 132 -23.69 12.79 -12.48
C LYS A 132 -22.42 13.14 -11.71
N ARG A 133 -21.27 13.08 -12.39
CA ARG A 133 -20.01 13.65 -11.86
C ARG A 133 -20.18 15.14 -11.56
N SER A 134 -19.54 15.62 -10.48
CA SER A 134 -19.54 17.05 -10.11
C SER A 134 -18.98 17.93 -11.22
N LYS A 135 -19.42 19.20 -11.28
CA LYS A 135 -18.93 20.19 -12.25
C LYS A 135 -17.39 20.32 -12.19
N GLU A 136 -16.85 20.37 -10.98
CA GLU A 136 -15.41 20.44 -10.72
C GLU A 136 -14.67 19.22 -11.29
N THR A 137 -15.17 18.01 -11.04
CA THR A 137 -14.56 16.78 -11.55
C THR A 137 -14.57 16.75 -13.08
N ARG A 138 -15.66 17.18 -13.72
CA ARG A 138 -15.72 17.28 -15.19
C ARG A 138 -14.69 18.26 -15.74
N LYS A 139 -14.54 19.43 -15.11
CA LYS A 139 -13.55 20.45 -15.51
C LYS A 139 -12.12 19.89 -15.40
N ARG A 140 -11.77 19.26 -14.28
CA ARG A 140 -10.46 18.63 -14.07
C ARG A 140 -10.14 17.56 -15.12
N MET A 141 -11.12 16.72 -15.48
CA MET A 141 -10.94 15.70 -16.51
C MET A 141 -10.74 16.29 -17.90
N SER A 142 -11.48 17.35 -18.24
CA SER A 142 -11.32 18.06 -19.51
C SER A 142 -9.91 18.63 -19.65
N ILE A 143 -9.41 19.30 -18.59
CA ILE A 143 -8.05 19.85 -18.54
C ILE A 143 -7.00 18.74 -18.71
N ALA A 144 -7.15 17.62 -18.01
CA ALA A 144 -6.22 16.49 -18.12
C ALA A 144 -6.17 15.91 -19.54
N GLN A 145 -7.33 15.78 -20.20
CA GLN A 145 -7.41 15.28 -21.56
C GLN A 145 -6.77 16.22 -22.58
N ILE A 146 -6.96 17.53 -22.43
CA ILE A 146 -6.29 18.54 -23.26
C ILE A 146 -4.77 18.45 -23.08
N LYS A 147 -4.29 18.35 -21.82
CA LYS A 147 -2.87 18.23 -21.51
C LYS A 147 -2.25 16.98 -22.15
N ARG A 148 -2.93 15.83 -22.07
CA ARG A 148 -2.46 14.57 -22.68
C ARG A 148 -2.31 14.69 -24.20
N ARG A 149 -3.32 15.27 -24.88
CA ARG A 149 -3.29 15.49 -26.33
C ARG A 149 -2.16 16.43 -26.77
N LYS A 150 -1.87 17.47 -25.98
CA LYS A 150 -0.73 18.37 -26.26
C LYS A 150 0.61 17.64 -26.14
N GLN A 151 0.76 16.76 -25.14
CA GLN A 151 1.98 15.96 -24.95
C GLN A 151 2.17 14.89 -26.03
N GLU A 152 1.09 14.27 -26.50
CA GLU A 152 1.13 13.29 -27.60
C GLU A 152 1.52 13.94 -28.94
N LYS A 153 1.17 15.21 -29.17
CA LYS A 153 1.55 15.97 -30.38
C LYS A 153 2.95 16.59 -30.35
N ALA A 154 3.58 16.65 -29.18
CA ALA A 154 4.91 17.22 -28.99
C ALA A 154 6.02 16.15 -29.03
N LYS A 155 5.65 14.88 -29.28
CA LYS A 155 6.55 13.75 -29.55
C LYS A 155 6.47 13.41 -31.03
#